data_AF-A0A1M6NN60-F1
#
_entry.id   AF-A0A1M6NN60-F1
#
_cell.length_a   1.000
_cell.length_b   1.000
_cell.length_c   1.000
_cell.angle_alpha   90.00
_cell.angle_beta   90.00
_cell.angle_gamma   90.00
#
_symmetry.space_group_name_H-M   'P 1'
#
loop_
_entity.id
_entity.type
_entity.pdbx_description
1 polymer ?
#
loop_
_entity_poly.entity_id
_entity_poly.type
_entity_poly.pdbx_seq_one_letter_code
_entity_poly.pdbx_strand_id
1 'polypeptide(L)'
;MDDKNFIRYIGDYRVHDSSIETILQNEDIIQVYLISNENEKIIVTFIDVKSMKSNRPEGMILYSISEMKEQPPFRKFIFVNWDEDNDASLEIIAKDCIFNN
;
A
#
# COMPACT_ATOMS: atom_id res chain seq x y z
N MET A 1 9.49 13.11 1.62
CA MET A 1 9.05 12.26 2.74
C MET A 1 9.74 12.77 4.01
N ASP A 2 9.09 12.77 5.18
CA ASP A 2 9.80 13.06 6.44
C ASP A 2 10.39 11.74 6.97
N ASP A 3 11.67 11.51 6.67
CA ASP A 3 12.38 10.24 6.90
C ASP A 3 12.42 9.81 8.37
N LYS A 4 12.12 10.72 9.31
CA LYS A 4 12.11 10.44 10.76
C LYS A 4 11.09 9.37 11.17
N ASN A 5 10.04 9.23 10.36
CA ASN A 5 8.95 8.29 10.60
C ASN A 5 9.06 7.01 9.76
N PHE A 6 10.03 6.90 8.85
CA PHE A 6 10.21 5.69 8.08
C PHE A 6 10.62 4.50 8.96
N ILE A 7 10.07 3.31 8.65
CA ILE A 7 10.43 2.05 9.29
C ILE A 7 11.14 1.15 8.27
N ARG A 8 10.47 0.82 7.17
CA ARG A 8 10.99 -0.05 6.11
C ARG A 8 10.10 0.00 4.87
N TYR A 9 10.61 -0.54 3.77
CA TYR A 9 9.77 -0.99 2.66
C TYR A 9 9.16 -2.35 3.00
N ILE A 10 7.93 -2.61 2.56
CA ILE A 10 7.22 -3.87 2.76
C ILE A 10 6.85 -4.53 1.44
N GLY A 11 6.79 -5.86 1.45
CA GLY A 11 6.64 -6.69 0.26
C GLY A 11 7.96 -7.26 -0.24
N ASP A 12 7.92 -7.96 -1.36
CA ASP A 12 9.10 -8.48 -2.05
C ASP A 12 9.32 -7.78 -3.39
N TYR A 13 10.23 -8.34 -4.20
CA TYR A 13 10.64 -7.76 -5.48
C TYR A 13 9.47 -7.50 -6.45
N ARG A 14 8.35 -8.21 -6.30
CA ARG A 14 7.20 -8.13 -7.21
C ARG A 14 6.34 -6.89 -6.98
N VAL A 15 6.54 -6.18 -5.87
CA VAL A 15 5.84 -4.91 -5.58
C VAL A 15 6.37 -3.78 -6.46
N HIS A 16 7.67 -3.77 -6.74
CA HIS A 16 8.27 -2.78 -7.63
C HIS A 16 7.69 -2.94 -9.04
N ASP A 17 7.25 -1.83 -9.65
CA ASP A 17 6.56 -1.78 -10.94
C ASP A 17 5.23 -2.52 -11.01
N SER A 18 4.65 -2.93 -9.87
CA SER A 18 3.28 -3.47 -9.85
C SER A 18 2.24 -2.36 -9.98
N SER A 19 1.09 -2.66 -10.59
CA SER A 19 -0.05 -1.75 -10.61
C SER A 19 -1.11 -2.16 -9.60
N ILE A 20 -1.75 -1.18 -8.96
CA ILE A 20 -2.96 -1.42 -8.17
C ILE A 20 -4.11 -1.71 -9.13
N GLU A 21 -4.66 -2.93 -9.08
CA GLU A 21 -5.79 -3.32 -9.92
C GLU A 21 -7.12 -2.92 -9.28
N THR A 22 -7.29 -3.24 -8.00
CA THR A 22 -8.51 -2.89 -7.27
C THR A 22 -8.28 -2.88 -5.76
N ILE A 23 -9.17 -2.21 -5.04
CA ILE A 23 -9.16 -2.15 -3.59
C ILE A 23 -10.53 -2.61 -3.09
N LEU A 24 -10.54 -3.68 -2.30
CA LEU A 24 -11.74 -4.16 -1.64
C LEU A 24 -11.70 -3.75 -0.17
N GLN A 25 -12.77 -3.11 0.30
CA GLN A 25 -12.93 -2.72 1.70
C GLN A 25 -14.13 -3.46 2.30
N ASN A 26 -13.89 -4.12 3.43
CA ASN A 26 -14.94 -4.76 4.22
C ASN A 26 -14.70 -4.48 5.70
N GLU A 27 -15.60 -3.72 6.33
CA GLU A 27 -15.47 -3.28 7.72
C GLU A 27 -14.10 -2.64 8.01
N ASP A 28 -13.28 -3.31 8.81
CA ASP A 28 -11.94 -2.92 9.25
C ASP A 28 -10.82 -3.65 8.48
N ILE A 29 -11.16 -4.32 7.38
CA ILE A 29 -10.20 -4.99 6.49
C ILE A 29 -10.18 -4.28 5.14
N ILE A 30 -8.96 -4.01 4.65
CA ILE A 30 -8.73 -3.55 3.28
C ILE A 30 -7.81 -4.54 2.57
N GLN A 31 -8.21 -4.96 1.37
CA GLN A 31 -7.41 -5.78 0.49
C GLN A 31 -7.04 -4.96 -0.75
N VAL A 32 -5.75 -4.76 -0.96
CA VAL A 32 -5.21 -4.11 -2.16
C VAL A 32 -4.68 -5.20 -3.09
N TYR A 33 -5.29 -5.30 -4.26
CA TYR A 33 -4.88 -6.24 -5.29
C TYR A 33 -3.87 -5.56 -6.20
N LEU A 34 -2.70 -6.16 -6.32
CA LEU A 34 -1.64 -5.73 -7.22
C LEU A 34 -1.44 -6.77 -8.31
N ILE A 35 -0.98 -6.31 -9.47
CA ILE A 35 -0.44 -7.17 -10.52
C ILE A 35 0.99 -6.75 -10.82
N SER A 36 1.93 -7.69 -10.73
CA SER A 36 3.33 -7.43 -11.07
C SER A 36 3.52 -7.24 -12.57
N ASN A 37 4.68 -6.73 -12.98
CA ASN A 37 5.07 -6.65 -14.39
C ASN A 37 5.11 -8.02 -15.11
N GLU A 38 5.27 -9.11 -14.35
CA GLU A 38 5.23 -10.51 -14.81
C GLU A 38 3.80 -11.11 -14.77
N ASN A 39 2.77 -10.29 -14.51
CA ASN A 39 1.36 -10.67 -14.35
C ASN A 39 1.05 -11.58 -13.14
N GLU A 40 1.91 -11.57 -12.13
CA GLU A 40 1.64 -12.28 -10.88
C GLU A 40 0.70 -11.47 -9.99
N LYS A 41 -0.25 -12.15 -9.35
CA LYS A 41 -1.20 -11.50 -8.45
C LYS A 41 -0.60 -11.43 -7.05
N ILE A 42 -0.74 -10.27 -6.42
CA ILE A 42 -0.33 -10.03 -5.04
C ILE A 42 -1.51 -9.42 -4.31
N ILE A 43 -1.81 -9.91 -3.11
CA ILE A 43 -2.86 -9.33 -2.27
C ILE A 43 -2.22 -8.83 -0.99
N VAL A 44 -2.31 -7.51 -0.78
CA VAL A 44 -1.89 -6.86 0.46
C VAL A 44 -3.12 -6.66 1.34
N THR A 45 -3.19 -7.40 2.44
CA THR A 45 -4.33 -7.37 3.37
C THR A 45 -3.97 -6.56 4.60
N PHE A 46 -4.71 -5.49 4.86
CA PHE A 46 -4.61 -4.66 6.05
C PHE A 46 -5.71 -5.01 7.03
N ILE A 47 -5.36 -5.17 8.31
CA ILE A 47 -6.27 -5.63 9.38
C ILE A 47 -6.41 -4.53 10.44
N ASP A 48 -7.60 -4.40 11.03
CA ASP A 48 -7.96 -3.35 11.97
C ASP A 48 -7.64 -1.96 11.39
N VAL A 49 -8.14 -1.68 10.19
CA VAL A 49 -7.93 -0.43 9.48
C VAL A 49 -8.62 0.71 10.21
N LYS A 50 -7.83 1.70 10.61
CA LYS A 50 -8.31 2.94 11.22
C LYS A 50 -8.77 3.94 10.16
N SER A 51 -8.04 4.05 9.06
CA SER A 51 -8.39 4.96 7.96
C SER A 51 -7.67 4.60 6.67
N MET A 52 -8.28 5.02 5.56
CA MET A 52 -7.68 5.03 4.23
C MET A 52 -7.83 6.43 3.63
N LYS A 53 -6.76 6.93 3.02
CA LYS A 53 -6.79 8.11 2.16
C LYS A 53 -6.38 7.67 0.77
N SER A 54 -7.19 7.99 -0.22
CA SER A 54 -6.90 7.63 -1.61
C SER A 54 -7.28 8.75 -2.55
N ASN A 55 -6.53 8.84 -3.65
CA ASN A 55 -6.85 9.63 -4.82
C ASN A 55 -6.53 8.78 -6.04
N ARG A 56 -7.57 8.33 -6.76
CA ARG A 56 -7.44 7.53 -8.00
C ARG A 56 -6.34 6.44 -7.95
N PRO A 57 -6.35 5.55 -6.94
CA PRO A 57 -5.24 4.63 -6.72
C PRO A 57 -5.20 3.48 -7.74
N GLU A 58 -6.33 3.11 -8.35
CA GLU A 58 -6.39 2.07 -9.38
C GLU A 58 -5.63 2.50 -10.63
N GLY A 59 -4.81 1.60 -11.18
CA GLY A 59 -3.86 1.87 -12.26
C GLY A 59 -2.56 2.54 -11.83
N MET A 60 -2.41 2.90 -10.55
CA MET A 60 -1.17 3.49 -10.03
C MET A 60 -0.04 2.44 -10.05
N ILE A 61 1.06 2.77 -10.74
CA ILE A 61 2.28 1.96 -10.76
C ILE A 61 3.11 2.28 -9.53
N LEU A 62 3.52 1.24 -8.80
CA LEU A 62 4.20 1.38 -7.53
C LEU A 62 5.72 1.41 -7.69
N TYR A 63 6.34 2.42 -7.12
CA TYR A 63 7.76 2.37 -6.80
C TYR A 63 7.99 1.44 -5.59
N SER A 64 7.19 1.62 -4.53
CA SER A 64 7.31 0.83 -3.30
C SER A 64 6.06 0.97 -2.42
N ILE A 65 6.00 0.16 -1.37
CA ILE A 65 5.09 0.38 -0.24
C ILE A 65 5.96 0.62 1.01
N SER A 66 5.80 1.79 1.62
CA SER A 66 6.57 2.21 2.78
C SER A 66 5.75 2.05 4.06
N GLU A 67 6.29 1.34 5.03
CA GLU A 67 5.79 1.30 6.40
C GLU A 67 6.38 2.48 7.20
N MET A 68 5.50 3.25 7.81
CA MET A 68 5.79 4.46 8.58
C MET A 68 5.25 4.34 10.01
N LYS A 69 5.92 5.03 10.93
CA LYS A 69 5.46 5.22 12.31
C LYS A 69 4.11 5.94 12.31
N GLU A 70 3.25 5.46 13.18
CA GLU A 70 1.95 6.03 13.54
C GLU A 70 1.72 5.73 15.04
N GLN A 71 0.71 6.35 15.65
CA GLN A 71 0.35 6.10 17.04
C GLN A 71 0.07 4.61 17.27
N PRO A 72 0.82 3.92 18.16
CA PRO A 72 0.57 2.53 18.49
C PRO A 72 -0.90 2.30 18.93
N PRO A 73 -1.53 1.17 18.54
CA PRO A 73 -0.94 0.00 17.88
C PRO A 73 -0.82 0.12 16.34
N PHE A 74 -1.12 1.28 15.75
CA PHE A 74 -1.20 1.42 14.30
C PHE A 74 0.15 1.71 13.64
N ARG A 75 0.20 1.39 12.35
CA ARG A 75 1.23 1.79 11.37
C ARG A 75 0.56 2.50 10.21
N LYS A 76 1.31 3.38 9.55
CA LYS A 76 0.88 4.02 8.31
C LYS A 76 1.62 3.38 7.15
N PHE A 77 0.90 2.97 6.13
CA PHE A 77 1.39 2.36 4.92
C PHE A 77 1.15 3.30 3.76
N ILE A 78 2.21 3.68 3.05
CA ILE A 78 2.15 4.62 1.93
C ILE A 78 2.56 3.88 0.67
N PHE A 79 1.65 3.83 -0.30
CA PHE A 79 1.93 3.32 -1.64
C PHE A 79 2.54 4.47 -2.43
N VAL A 80 3.82 4.33 -2.77
CA VAL A 80 4.59 5.37 -3.45
C VAL A 80 4.39 5.20 -4.94
N ASN A 81 3.79 6.21 -5.58
CA ASN A 81 3.64 6.25 -7.04
C ASN A 81 5.02 6.36 -7.70
N TRP A 82 5.22 5.60 -8.77
CA TRP A 82 6.40 5.69 -9.61
C TRP A 82 6.42 6.98 -10.45
N ASP A 83 5.25 7.50 -10.81
CA ASP A 83 5.07 8.74 -11.56
C ASP A 83 4.90 9.95 -10.61
N GLU A 84 5.97 10.74 -10.46
CA GLU A 84 5.98 11.93 -9.58
C GLU A 84 5.08 13.08 -10.05
N ASP A 85 4.70 13.10 -11.34
CA ASP A 85 3.83 14.12 -11.93
C ASP A 85 2.34 13.76 -11.80
N ASN A 86 2.03 12.54 -11.36
CA ASN A 86 0.67 12.03 -11.19
C ASN A 86 0.26 12.03 -9.71
N ASP A 87 -0.87 12.68 -9.41
CA ASP A 87 -1.39 12.84 -8.05
C ASP A 87 -2.10 11.59 -7.49
N ALA A 88 -2.08 10.47 -8.21
CA ALA A 88 -2.56 9.19 -7.71
C ALA A 88 -1.84 8.82 -6.40
N SER A 89 -2.61 8.44 -5.38
CA SER A 89 -2.07 8.15 -4.06
C SER A 89 -2.94 7.17 -3.28
N LEU A 90 -2.30 6.38 -2.43
CA LEU A 90 -2.94 5.53 -1.45
C LEU A 90 -2.15 5.50 -0.14
N GLU A 91 -2.82 5.82 0.95
CA GLU A 91 -2.31 5.70 2.32
C GLU A 91 -3.31 4.92 3.17
N ILE A 92 -2.82 3.95 3.94
CA ILE A 92 -3.64 3.14 4.83
C ILE A 92 -3.05 3.19 6.23
N ILE A 93 -3.88 3.40 7.25
CA ILE A 93 -3.49 3.26 8.65
C ILE A 93 -4.16 2.01 9.21
N ALA A 94 -3.37 1.03 9.64
CA ALA A 94 -3.86 -0.27 10.11
C ALA A 94 -2.97 -0.82 11.23
N LYS A 95 -3.45 -1.82 11.98
CA LYS A 95 -2.61 -2.47 13.02
C LYS A 95 -1.66 -3.49 12.42
N ASP A 96 -2.07 -4.18 11.35
CA ASP A 96 -1.28 -5.23 10.73
C ASP A 96 -1.43 -5.24 9.20
N CYS A 97 -0.45 -5.84 8.53
CA CYS A 97 -0.39 -5.98 7.08
C CYS A 97 0.21 -7.33 6.69
N ILE A 98 -0.50 -8.09 5.85
CA ILE A 98 -0.12 -9.42 5.38
C ILE A 98 -0.01 -9.42 3.85
N PHE A 99 1.08 -9.98 3.32
CA PHE A 99 1.24 -10.25 1.89
C PHE A 99 0.83 -11.70 1.60
N ASN A 100 -0.17 -11.86 0.75
CA ASN A 100 -0.59 -13.15 0.23
C ASN A 100 -0.24 -13.25 -1.27
N ASN A 101 0.21 -14.43 -1.67
CA ASN A 101 0.58 -14.81 -3.04
C ASN A 101 -0.40 -15.85 -3.58
#